data_AF-A0A967TLN8-F1
#
_entry.id   AF-A0A967TLN8-F1
#
_cell.length_a   1.000
_cell.length_b   1.000
_cell.length_c   1.000
_cell.angle_alpha   90.00
_cell.angle_beta   90.00
_cell.angle_gamma   90.00
#
_symmetry.space_group_name_H-M   'P 1'
#
loop_
_entity.id
_entity.type
_entity.pdbx_description
1 polymer ?
#
loop_
_entity_poly.entity_id
_entity_poly.type
_entity_poly.pdbx_seq_one_letter_code
_entity_poly.pdbx_strand_id
1 'polypeptide(L)'
;GLFDVLGRPATTGRAFSGAEEGPGGENLAVLSHAYWRRAFGSEDAVGSILRIDGTPHRVIGVMPAEFAYPRAADLWMTAPFDAETLSARNDYFLRTVARLGEGVSVERAREEMGGIAASTRERFPETYAGIGIAVEPMGEWLRAGTGSLWWILMAGVVLVLLIGCVNLANLLLSRGTNRRSEYAVRRALGAGEGRLVRQALTESLVLALGGGALGVLVGWLLLEALLRWMPGGVPRAASVGIDPGILAFTLGMSLLAGLLFGALPALKARRDAIGSRLRRRGGSERASPALIAAEIAMAVILLSAAGLTVRSFTALSSREPGIETRHLAAARISIPNDRPSGERHAFYRRLEARLARLPGVRSVGLVSSLPVVDFTPGAWVNEPGVTHEGGDRPSAKYQVVSPGYFETAGVELLRGRLLTRDDGV
;
A
#
# COMPACT_ATOMS: atom_id res chain seq x y z
N GLY A 1 -22.54 3.86 13.81
CA GLY A 1 -22.25 3.98 12.37
C GLY A 1 -20.85 3.48 12.04
N LEU A 2 -20.33 3.81 10.85
CA LEU A 2 -19.01 3.38 10.33
C LEU A 2 -17.85 3.64 11.32
N PHE A 3 -17.83 4.81 11.96
CA PHE A 3 -16.74 5.23 12.84
C PHE A 3 -16.65 4.40 14.13
N ASP A 4 -17.80 3.99 14.68
CA ASP A 4 -17.87 3.11 15.85
C ASP A 4 -17.38 1.70 15.49
N VAL A 5 -17.78 1.19 14.32
CA VAL A 5 -17.30 -0.08 13.78
C VAL A 5 -15.78 -0.03 13.63
N LEU A 6 -15.20 1.10 13.21
CA LEU A 6 -13.76 1.28 13.11
C LEU A 6 -13.08 1.64 14.45
N GLY A 7 -13.85 1.96 15.49
CA GLY A 7 -13.35 2.27 16.83
C GLY A 7 -12.55 3.57 16.86
N ARG A 8 -12.93 4.55 16.05
CA ARG A 8 -12.21 5.82 15.90
C ARG A 8 -13.18 6.99 16.06
N PRO A 9 -13.23 7.64 17.25
CA PRO A 9 -14.07 8.81 17.44
C PRO A 9 -13.51 10.04 16.70
N ALA A 10 -14.38 11.03 16.47
CA ALA A 10 -13.98 12.34 15.95
C ALA A 10 -13.09 13.09 16.97
N THR A 11 -12.12 13.86 16.49
CA THR A 11 -11.25 14.71 17.32
C THR A 11 -12.00 15.95 17.83
N THR A 12 -12.87 16.49 17.00
CA THR A 12 -13.71 17.66 17.32
C THR A 12 -15.15 17.34 16.92
N GLY A 13 -16.12 17.77 17.74
CA GLY A 13 -17.53 17.46 17.53
C GLY A 13 -17.85 16.00 17.81
N ARG A 14 -18.60 15.35 16.91
CA ARG A 14 -19.03 13.95 17.04
C ARG A 14 -19.12 13.23 15.69
N ALA A 15 -19.27 11.91 15.76
CA ALA A 15 -19.59 11.05 14.63
C ALA A 15 -21.12 10.92 14.40
N PHE A 16 -21.49 10.26 13.29
CA PHE A 16 -22.88 9.89 13.00
C PHE A 16 -23.44 8.91 14.02
N SER A 17 -24.69 9.12 14.42
CA SER A 17 -25.46 8.16 15.21
C SER A 17 -26.36 7.31 14.31
N GLY A 18 -26.72 6.10 14.76
CA GLY A 18 -27.56 5.20 13.95
C GLY A 18 -28.97 5.73 13.66
N ALA A 19 -29.50 6.63 14.49
CA ALA A 19 -30.80 7.27 14.25
C ALA A 19 -30.78 8.29 13.11
N GLU A 20 -29.60 8.79 12.74
CA GLU A 20 -29.42 9.81 11.69
C GLU A 20 -29.15 9.19 10.31
N GLU A 21 -28.88 7.89 10.24
CA GLU A 21 -28.55 7.16 9.01
C GLU A 21 -29.79 6.52 8.33
N GLY A 22 -31.01 6.82 8.81
CA GLY A 22 -32.28 6.28 8.29
C GLY A 22 -33.08 7.23 7.38
N PRO A 23 -34.19 6.75 6.77
CA PRO A 23 -35.06 7.58 5.94
C PRO A 23 -35.54 8.83 6.70
N GLY A 24 -35.37 10.01 6.09
CA GLY A 24 -35.73 11.29 6.73
C GLY A 24 -34.71 11.82 7.75
N GLY A 25 -33.55 11.17 7.89
CA GLY A 25 -32.43 11.68 8.68
C GLY A 25 -31.90 13.02 8.15
N GLU A 26 -31.25 13.79 9.03
CA GLU A 26 -30.64 15.05 8.64
C GLU A 26 -29.44 14.84 7.68
N ASN A 27 -29.22 15.82 6.81
CA ASN A 27 -28.03 15.90 5.97
C ASN A 27 -26.84 16.35 6.82
N LEU A 28 -26.01 15.39 7.24
CA LEU A 28 -24.88 15.63 8.13
C LEU A 28 -23.58 15.28 7.42
N ALA A 29 -22.51 15.98 7.78
CA ALA A 29 -21.17 15.72 7.27
C ALA A 29 -20.14 15.64 8.41
N VAL A 30 -19.17 14.74 8.24
CA VAL A 30 -17.96 14.66 9.07
C VAL A 30 -16.76 14.88 8.15
N LEU A 31 -15.86 15.80 8.52
CA LEU A 31 -14.71 16.16 7.67
C LEU A 31 -13.49 15.30 7.99
N SER A 32 -12.67 15.03 6.98
CA SER A 32 -11.30 14.56 7.22
C SER A 32 -10.44 15.71 7.75
N HIS A 33 -9.43 15.39 8.57
CA HIS A 33 -8.49 16.39 9.05
C HIS A 33 -7.81 17.16 7.92
N ALA A 34 -7.47 16.47 6.82
CA ALA A 34 -6.81 17.06 5.67
C ALA A 34 -7.70 18.07 4.93
N TYR A 35 -8.98 17.72 4.72
CA TYR A 35 -9.95 18.64 4.11
C TYR A 35 -10.22 19.83 5.02
N TRP A 36 -10.44 19.59 6.31
CA TRP A 36 -10.65 20.63 7.31
C TRP A 36 -9.51 21.66 7.30
N ARG A 37 -8.24 21.21 7.36
CA ARG A 37 -7.07 22.09 7.29
C ARG A 37 -7.00 22.89 5.99
N ARG A 38 -7.34 22.27 4.86
CA ARG A 38 -7.29 22.88 3.52
C ARG A 38 -8.39 23.92 3.31
N ALA A 39 -9.61 23.62 3.76
CA ALA A 39 -10.79 24.44 3.49
C ALA A 39 -11.07 25.49 4.59
N PHE A 40 -10.74 25.18 5.85
CA PHE A 40 -11.07 26.02 7.01
C PHE A 40 -9.83 26.62 7.70
N GLY A 41 -8.61 26.35 7.22
CA GLY A 41 -7.40 26.98 7.77
C GLY A 41 -7.11 26.65 9.25
N SER A 42 -7.78 25.64 9.82
CA SER A 42 -7.82 25.25 11.26
C SER A 42 -8.83 26.00 12.16
N GLU A 43 -9.76 26.77 11.59
CA GLU A 43 -10.90 27.33 12.33
C GLU A 43 -11.94 26.24 12.67
N ASP A 44 -12.81 26.50 13.65
CA ASP A 44 -13.87 25.55 14.00
C ASP A 44 -14.85 25.40 12.83
N ALA A 45 -14.95 24.17 12.30
CA ALA A 45 -15.85 23.84 11.22
C ALA A 45 -17.18 23.25 11.73
N VAL A 46 -17.27 22.86 13.00
CA VAL A 46 -18.47 22.22 13.56
C VAL A 46 -19.62 23.22 13.60
N GLY A 47 -20.79 22.80 13.13
CA GLY A 47 -21.98 23.63 12.98
C GLY A 47 -22.08 24.38 11.65
N SER A 48 -20.99 24.45 10.87
CA SER A 48 -21.03 25.07 9.54
C SER A 48 -21.88 24.27 8.55
N ILE A 49 -22.39 24.94 7.51
CA ILE A 49 -23.17 24.32 6.44
C ILE A 49 -22.31 24.20 5.19
N LEU A 50 -22.05 22.97 4.76
CA LEU A 50 -21.40 22.66 3.49
C LEU A 50 -22.47 22.29 2.46
N ARG A 51 -22.44 22.89 1.27
CA ARG A 51 -23.33 22.46 0.16
C ARG A 51 -22.64 21.38 -0.65
N ILE A 52 -23.16 20.16 -0.58
CA ILE A 52 -22.69 19.00 -1.33
C ILE A 52 -23.79 18.65 -2.33
N ASP A 53 -23.47 18.65 -3.62
CA ASP A 53 -24.42 18.38 -4.70
C ASP A 53 -25.72 19.21 -4.59
N GLY A 54 -25.57 20.49 -4.25
CA GLY A 54 -26.70 21.41 -4.08
C GLY A 54 -27.41 21.29 -2.73
N THR A 55 -27.21 20.20 -1.98
CA THR A 55 -27.88 19.91 -0.72
C THR A 55 -27.07 20.43 0.48
N PRO A 56 -27.68 21.21 1.40
CA PRO A 56 -27.00 21.67 2.60
C PRO A 56 -26.76 20.52 3.57
N HIS A 57 -25.51 20.35 4.00
CA HIS A 57 -25.08 19.39 5.01
C HIS A 57 -24.47 20.13 6.19
N ARG A 58 -24.93 19.82 7.40
CA ARG A 58 -24.36 20.37 8.62
C ARG A 58 -23.11 19.58 9.03
N VAL A 59 -22.00 20.27 9.20
CA VAL A 59 -20.76 19.66 9.71
C VAL A 59 -20.93 19.38 11.20
N ILE A 60 -20.77 18.13 11.61
CA ILE A 60 -20.92 17.70 13.01
C ILE A 60 -19.63 17.25 13.67
N GLY A 61 -18.55 17.06 12.91
CA GLY A 61 -17.26 16.69 13.47
C GLY A 61 -16.12 16.62 12.47
N VAL A 62 -14.91 16.47 13.01
CA VAL A 62 -13.66 16.32 12.26
C VAL A 62 -12.93 15.07 12.74
N MET A 63 -12.58 14.18 11.83
CA MET A 63 -11.83 12.95 12.14
C MET A 63 -10.35 13.24 12.44
N PRO A 64 -9.68 12.39 13.23
CA PRO A 64 -8.24 12.52 13.50
C PRO A 64 -7.40 12.37 12.24
N ALA A 65 -6.19 12.96 12.25
CA ALA A 65 -5.28 12.99 11.10
C ALA A 65 -4.86 11.60 10.61
N GLU A 66 -4.83 10.61 11.50
CA GLU A 66 -4.45 9.24 11.20
C GLU A 66 -5.60 8.42 10.58
N PHE A 67 -6.82 8.94 10.61
CA PHE A 67 -7.99 8.29 10.03
C PHE A 67 -8.05 8.55 8.52
N ALA A 68 -7.75 7.51 7.74
CA ALA A 68 -7.63 7.58 6.30
C ALA A 68 -8.47 6.51 5.57
N TYR A 69 -9.65 6.19 6.12
CA TYR A 69 -10.56 5.19 5.55
C TYR A 69 -11.87 5.81 5.05
N PRO A 70 -12.27 5.59 3.79
CA PRO A 70 -11.48 4.96 2.72
C PRO A 70 -10.31 5.85 2.30
N ARG A 71 -9.37 5.28 1.52
CA ARG A 71 -8.16 5.98 1.08
C ARG A 71 -8.54 7.32 0.41
N ALA A 72 -7.95 8.41 0.89
CA ALA A 72 -8.14 9.77 0.35
C ALA A 72 -9.57 10.35 0.42
N ALA A 73 -10.37 9.96 1.42
CA ALA A 73 -11.65 10.61 1.69
C ALA A 73 -11.48 12.05 2.24
N ASP A 74 -12.14 13.01 1.63
CA ASP A 74 -12.20 14.41 2.12
C ASP A 74 -13.27 14.59 3.20
N LEU A 75 -14.40 13.88 3.08
CA LEU A 75 -15.50 13.92 4.05
C LEU A 75 -16.32 12.62 3.98
N TRP A 76 -17.14 12.42 5.00
CA TRP A 76 -18.21 11.43 5.03
C TRP A 76 -19.53 12.18 5.20
N MET A 77 -20.61 11.63 4.63
CA MET A 77 -21.95 12.19 4.72
C MET A 77 -22.94 11.09 5.07
N THR A 78 -24.07 11.48 5.67
CA THR A 78 -25.21 10.58 5.79
C THR A 78 -25.73 10.22 4.39
N ALA A 79 -26.13 8.97 4.21
CA ALA A 79 -26.72 8.47 2.98
C ALA A 79 -28.11 7.89 3.30
N PRO A 80 -29.12 8.74 3.53
CA PRO A 80 -30.47 8.26 3.81
C PRO A 80 -31.04 7.62 2.54
N PHE A 81 -31.00 6.29 2.48
CA PHE A 81 -31.69 5.55 1.42
C PHE A 81 -33.19 5.62 1.63
N ASP A 82 -33.95 5.81 0.56
CA ASP A 82 -35.41 5.74 0.61
C ASP A 82 -35.90 4.29 0.78
N ALA A 83 -37.18 4.13 1.07
CA ALA A 83 -37.77 2.82 1.31
C ALA A 83 -37.68 1.90 0.08
N GLU A 84 -37.74 2.47 -1.13
CA GLU A 84 -37.61 1.73 -2.38
C GLU A 84 -36.21 1.13 -2.51
N THR A 85 -35.17 1.97 -2.36
CA THR A 85 -33.76 1.54 -2.40
C THR A 85 -33.45 0.51 -1.33
N LEU A 86 -33.99 0.68 -0.11
CA LEU A 86 -33.80 -0.29 0.98
C LEU A 86 -34.52 -1.62 0.74
N SER A 87 -35.59 -1.61 -0.07
CA SER A 87 -36.33 -2.82 -0.44
C SER A 87 -35.73 -3.57 -1.64
N ALA A 88 -34.89 -2.90 -2.43
CA ALA A 88 -34.23 -3.47 -3.58
C ALA A 88 -33.19 -4.53 -3.15
N ARG A 89 -33.27 -5.73 -3.75
CA ARG A 89 -32.38 -6.86 -3.44
C ARG A 89 -31.32 -7.12 -4.51
N ASN A 90 -31.40 -6.41 -5.62
CA ASN A 90 -30.56 -6.56 -6.82
C ASN A 90 -29.40 -5.55 -6.89
N ASP A 91 -29.24 -4.71 -5.87
CA ASP A 91 -28.26 -3.63 -5.85
C ASP A 91 -27.05 -3.95 -4.95
N TYR A 92 -25.88 -4.03 -5.59
CA TYR A 92 -24.61 -4.41 -4.95
C TYR A 92 -23.55 -3.31 -5.06
N PHE A 93 -23.90 -2.10 -4.63
CA PHE A 93 -23.01 -0.92 -4.74
C PHE A 93 -22.30 -0.54 -3.44
N LEU A 94 -22.74 -1.07 -2.30
CA LEU A 94 -22.16 -0.77 -0.99
C LEU A 94 -20.99 -1.70 -0.65
N ARG A 95 -19.97 -1.11 -0.03
CA ARG A 95 -18.89 -1.86 0.62
C ARG A 95 -19.16 -1.92 2.11
N THR A 96 -19.20 -3.12 2.66
CA THR A 96 -19.53 -3.33 4.07
C THR A 96 -18.27 -3.53 4.90
N VAL A 97 -18.22 -2.91 6.08
CA VAL A 97 -17.21 -3.16 7.10
C VAL A 97 -17.94 -3.56 8.37
N ALA A 98 -17.41 -4.56 9.07
CA ALA A 98 -17.94 -5.04 10.32
C ALA A 98 -16.82 -5.22 11.35
N ARG A 99 -17.19 -5.21 12.63
CA ARG A 99 -16.31 -5.53 13.76
C ARG A 99 -16.73 -6.89 14.30
N LEU A 100 -15.77 -7.80 14.43
CA LEU A 100 -16.00 -9.08 15.08
C LEU A 100 -16.36 -8.85 16.56
N GLY A 101 -17.29 -9.67 17.08
CA GLY A 101 -17.58 -9.71 18.50
C GLY A 101 -16.35 -10.10 19.32
N GLU A 102 -16.36 -9.77 20.61
CA GLU A 102 -15.27 -10.12 21.50
C GLU A 102 -15.06 -11.65 21.54
N GLY A 103 -13.81 -12.08 21.31
CA GLY A 103 -13.44 -13.50 21.30
C GLY A 103 -13.85 -14.31 20.06
N VAL A 104 -14.49 -13.69 19.06
CA VAL A 104 -14.92 -14.38 17.83
C VAL A 104 -13.77 -14.48 16.83
N SER A 105 -13.48 -15.69 16.36
CA SER A 105 -12.47 -15.91 15.31
C SER A 105 -13.01 -15.56 13.91
N VAL A 106 -12.10 -15.29 12.98
CA VAL A 106 -12.47 -15.03 11.57
C VAL A 106 -13.09 -16.26 10.94
N GLU A 107 -12.60 -17.45 11.30
CA GLU A 107 -13.12 -18.75 10.84
C GLU A 107 -14.57 -18.92 11.26
N ARG A 108 -14.89 -18.61 12.53
CA ARG A 108 -16.26 -18.66 13.04
C ARG A 108 -17.17 -17.67 12.30
N ALA A 109 -16.68 -16.46 12.05
CA ALA A 109 -17.44 -15.47 11.29
C ALA A 109 -17.67 -15.91 9.83
N ARG A 110 -16.70 -16.58 9.20
CA ARG A 110 -16.85 -17.16 7.85
C ARG A 110 -17.92 -18.24 7.83
N GLU A 111 -17.92 -19.15 8.81
CA GLU A 111 -18.94 -20.20 8.94
C GLU A 111 -20.34 -19.60 9.12
N GLU A 112 -20.51 -18.66 10.05
CA GLU A 112 -21.79 -18.02 10.33
C GLU A 112 -22.30 -17.22 9.11
N MET A 113 -21.43 -16.45 8.45
CA MET A 113 -21.79 -15.74 7.23
C MET A 113 -22.09 -16.70 6.06
N GLY A 114 -21.45 -17.86 6.01
CA GLY A 114 -21.77 -18.93 5.07
C GLY A 114 -23.17 -19.48 5.29
N GLY A 115 -23.56 -19.72 6.55
CA GLY A 115 -24.92 -20.13 6.92
C GLY A 115 -25.97 -19.08 6.57
N ILE A 116 -25.67 -17.80 6.84
CA ILE A 116 -26.55 -16.67 6.46
C ILE A 116 -26.70 -16.58 4.93
N ALA A 117 -25.60 -16.73 4.18
CA ALA A 117 -25.65 -16.74 2.72
C ALA A 117 -26.50 -17.89 2.18
N ALA A 118 -26.37 -19.10 2.76
CA ALA A 118 -27.18 -20.26 2.39
C ALA A 118 -28.68 -20.03 2.68
N SER A 119 -29.02 -19.61 3.90
CA SER A 119 -30.41 -19.30 4.28
C SER A 119 -31.02 -18.15 3.47
N THR A 120 -30.22 -17.17 3.07
CA THR A 120 -30.67 -16.06 2.22
C THR A 120 -30.95 -16.55 0.80
N ARG A 121 -30.11 -17.45 0.28
CA ARG A 121 -30.30 -18.10 -1.02
C ARG A 121 -31.54 -19.00 -1.05
N GLU A 122 -31.84 -19.72 0.03
CA GLU A 122 -33.08 -20.51 0.13
C GLU A 122 -34.34 -19.64 0.13
N ARG A 123 -34.30 -18.48 0.80
CA ARG A 123 -35.44 -17.55 0.87
C ARG A 123 -35.63 -16.73 -0.40
N PHE A 124 -34.55 -16.43 -1.10
CA PHE A 124 -34.53 -15.55 -2.27
C PHE A 124 -33.66 -16.16 -3.39
N PRO A 125 -34.04 -17.33 -3.91
CA PRO A 125 -33.22 -18.08 -4.87
C PRO A 125 -32.99 -17.28 -6.15
N GLU A 126 -34.00 -16.57 -6.65
CA GLU A 126 -33.92 -15.75 -7.87
C GLU A 126 -32.94 -14.58 -7.78
N THR A 127 -32.55 -14.15 -6.56
CA THR A 127 -31.71 -12.96 -6.37
C THR A 127 -30.29 -13.30 -5.89
N TYR A 128 -30.13 -14.37 -5.11
CA TYR A 128 -28.84 -14.71 -4.48
C TYR A 128 -28.29 -16.08 -4.91
N ALA A 129 -28.84 -16.71 -5.96
CA ALA A 129 -28.15 -17.83 -6.59
C ALA A 129 -26.76 -17.39 -7.06
N GLY A 130 -25.75 -18.22 -6.79
CA GLY A 130 -24.35 -17.89 -7.09
C GLY A 130 -23.71 -16.78 -6.25
N ILE A 131 -24.47 -16.06 -5.41
CA ILE A 131 -23.92 -15.02 -4.53
C ILE A 131 -23.51 -15.62 -3.19
N GLY A 132 -22.27 -15.33 -2.80
CA GLY A 132 -21.71 -15.69 -1.50
C GLY A 132 -21.30 -14.44 -0.72
N ILE A 133 -21.10 -14.61 0.58
CA ILE A 133 -20.55 -13.57 1.45
C ILE A 133 -19.12 -13.98 1.79
N ALA A 134 -18.15 -13.19 1.32
CA ALA A 134 -16.75 -13.38 1.67
C ALA A 134 -16.41 -12.54 2.90
N VAL A 135 -15.83 -13.18 3.93
CA VAL A 135 -15.31 -12.50 5.12
C VAL A 135 -13.79 -12.48 5.03
N GLU A 136 -13.25 -11.28 4.85
CA GLU A 136 -11.82 -11.03 4.78
C GLU A 136 -11.39 -10.09 5.91
N PRO A 137 -10.33 -10.44 6.66
CA PRO A 137 -9.74 -9.53 7.62
C PRO A 137 -9.37 -8.21 6.96
N MET A 138 -9.85 -7.09 7.51
CA MET A 138 -9.62 -5.76 6.93
C MET A 138 -8.13 -5.47 6.69
N GLY A 139 -7.25 -5.95 7.57
CA GLY A 139 -5.80 -5.79 7.40
C GLY A 139 -5.21 -6.62 6.24
N GLU A 140 -5.79 -7.76 5.89
CA GLU A 140 -5.41 -8.54 4.71
C GLU A 140 -5.94 -7.89 3.44
N TRP A 141 -7.22 -7.49 3.46
CA TRP A 141 -7.85 -6.78 2.34
C TRP A 141 -7.12 -5.47 1.99
N LEU A 142 -6.74 -4.67 3.01
CA LEU A 142 -5.95 -3.45 2.82
C LEU A 142 -4.54 -3.72 2.27
N ARG A 143 -3.97 -4.90 2.55
CA ARG A 143 -2.66 -5.33 2.06
C ARG A 143 -2.74 -6.14 0.76
N ALA A 144 -3.94 -6.51 0.31
CA ALA A 144 -4.13 -7.32 -0.90
C ALA A 144 -3.42 -6.64 -2.07
N GLY A 145 -2.47 -7.35 -2.69
CA GLY A 145 -1.61 -6.83 -3.76
C GLY A 145 -0.24 -6.28 -3.32
N THR A 146 0.03 -6.05 -2.03
CA THR A 146 1.33 -5.55 -1.53
C THR A 146 2.08 -6.54 -0.63
N GLY A 147 1.39 -7.50 -0.01
CA GLY A 147 1.98 -8.41 0.98
C GLY A 147 3.21 -9.20 0.50
N SER A 148 3.23 -9.63 -0.76
CA SER A 148 4.39 -10.34 -1.34
C SER A 148 5.60 -9.41 -1.56
N LEU A 149 5.34 -8.15 -1.95
CA LEU A 149 6.40 -7.17 -2.21
C LEU A 149 7.19 -6.83 -0.93
N TRP A 150 6.53 -6.78 0.23
CA TRP A 150 7.18 -6.57 1.52
C TRP A 150 8.25 -7.62 1.83
N TRP A 151 7.97 -8.90 1.58
CA TRP A 151 8.94 -9.98 1.81
C TRP A 151 10.13 -9.90 0.86
N ILE A 152 9.90 -9.53 -0.40
CA ILE A 152 10.97 -9.33 -1.39
C ILE A 152 11.89 -8.19 -0.95
N LEU A 153 11.32 -7.07 -0.49
CA LEU A 153 12.10 -5.92 0.01
C LEU A 153 12.93 -6.32 1.24
N MET A 154 12.36 -7.06 2.20
CA MET A 154 13.10 -7.53 3.38
C MET A 154 14.23 -8.49 3.03
N ALA A 155 13.99 -9.43 2.10
CA ALA A 155 15.03 -10.34 1.62
C ALA A 155 16.19 -9.56 0.97
N GLY A 156 15.89 -8.52 0.19
CA GLY A 156 16.88 -7.62 -0.38
C GLY A 156 17.73 -6.90 0.68
N VAL A 157 17.09 -6.34 1.71
CA VAL A 157 17.79 -5.67 2.82
C VAL A 157 18.75 -6.62 3.54
N VAL A 158 18.30 -7.86 3.83
CA VAL A 158 19.13 -8.87 4.50
C VAL A 158 20.34 -9.25 3.62
N LEU A 159 20.14 -9.45 2.33
CA LEU A 159 21.24 -9.78 1.42
C LEU A 159 22.28 -8.65 1.33
N VAL A 160 21.83 -7.39 1.25
CA VAL A 160 22.74 -6.22 1.22
C VAL A 160 23.54 -6.14 2.51
N LEU A 161 22.89 -6.37 3.65
CA LEU A 161 23.55 -6.43 4.96
C LEU A 161 24.60 -7.55 5.02
N LEU A 162 24.28 -8.74 4.50
CA LEU A 162 25.21 -9.87 4.44
C LEU A 162 26.43 -9.58 3.56
N ILE A 163 26.27 -8.90 2.43
CA ILE A 163 27.40 -8.44 1.61
C ILE A 163 28.31 -7.52 2.44
N GLY A 164 27.73 -6.54 3.14
CA GLY A 164 28.50 -5.66 4.03
C GLY A 164 29.27 -6.43 5.12
N CYS A 165 28.62 -7.43 5.73
CA CYS A 165 29.23 -8.32 6.72
C CYS A 165 30.40 -9.14 6.16
N VAL A 166 30.27 -9.70 4.95
CA VAL A 166 31.36 -10.43 4.30
C VAL A 166 32.53 -9.50 3.95
N ASN A 167 32.25 -8.28 3.49
CA ASN A 167 33.28 -7.27 3.22
C ASN A 167 34.06 -6.89 4.48
N LEU A 168 33.34 -6.70 5.59
CA LEU A 168 33.94 -6.41 6.88
C LEU A 168 34.80 -7.58 7.37
N ALA A 169 34.32 -8.82 7.21
CA ALA A 169 35.08 -10.03 7.52
C ALA A 169 36.38 -10.11 6.70
N ASN A 170 36.29 -9.87 5.39
CA ASN A 170 37.44 -9.90 4.48
C ASN A 170 38.48 -8.83 4.84
N LEU A 171 38.03 -7.60 5.11
CA LEU A 171 38.91 -6.50 5.52
C LEU A 171 39.63 -6.80 6.84
N LEU A 172 38.93 -7.36 7.82
CA LEU A 172 39.49 -7.65 9.15
C LEU A 172 40.39 -8.88 9.14
N LEU A 173 40.10 -9.89 8.33
CA LEU A 173 41.02 -10.99 8.07
C LEU A 173 42.33 -10.48 7.45
N SER A 174 42.24 -9.54 6.51
CA SER A 174 43.40 -8.89 5.91
C SER A 174 44.17 -7.99 6.91
N ARG A 175 43.49 -7.22 7.78
CA ARG A 175 44.14 -6.38 8.79
C ARG A 175 44.72 -7.16 9.97
N GLY A 176 44.11 -8.29 10.33
CA GLY A 176 44.56 -9.15 11.43
C GLY A 176 45.97 -9.68 11.23
N THR A 177 46.39 -9.90 9.98
CA THR A 177 47.74 -10.37 9.65
C THR A 177 48.80 -9.28 9.89
N ASN A 178 48.51 -8.02 9.58
CA ASN A 178 49.40 -6.88 9.87
C ASN A 178 49.50 -6.57 11.36
N ARG A 179 48.43 -6.82 12.13
CA ARG A 179 48.43 -6.63 13.60
C ARG A 179 49.08 -7.77 14.38
N ARG A 180 49.37 -8.92 13.75
CA ARG A 180 50.02 -10.07 14.42
C ARG A 180 51.39 -9.70 15.02
N SER A 181 52.20 -8.91 14.31
CA SER A 181 53.51 -8.46 14.81
C SER A 181 53.38 -7.54 16.03
N GLU A 182 52.43 -6.60 15.99
CA GLU A 182 52.12 -5.68 17.09
C GLU A 182 51.62 -6.43 18.34
N TYR A 183 50.72 -7.40 18.16
CA TYR A 183 50.22 -8.24 19.25
C TYR A 183 51.29 -9.14 19.85
N ALA A 184 52.19 -9.68 19.04
CA ALA A 184 53.33 -10.50 19.50
C ALA A 184 54.31 -9.68 20.34
N VAL A 185 54.64 -8.45 19.91
CA VAL A 185 55.52 -7.54 20.67
C VAL A 185 54.86 -7.13 21.99
N ARG A 186 53.57 -6.76 21.99
CA ARG A 186 52.85 -6.40 23.23
C ARG A 186 52.73 -7.57 24.20
N ARG A 187 52.57 -8.81 23.71
CA ARG A 187 52.64 -10.02 24.55
C ARG A 187 54.03 -10.22 25.14
N ALA A 188 55.09 -10.03 24.34
CA ALA A 188 56.47 -10.14 24.82
C ALA A 188 56.80 -9.10 25.91
N LEU A 189 56.14 -7.94 25.87
CA LEU A 189 56.21 -6.89 26.91
C LEU A 189 55.28 -7.14 28.12
N GLY A 190 54.63 -8.31 28.22
CA GLY A 190 53.83 -8.71 29.38
C GLY A 190 52.35 -8.29 29.35
N ALA A 191 51.82 -7.84 28.21
CA ALA A 191 50.40 -7.52 28.11
C ALA A 191 49.53 -8.79 28.23
N GLY A 192 48.66 -8.82 29.24
CA GLY A 192 47.71 -9.93 29.45
C GLY A 192 46.71 -10.09 28.30
N GLU A 193 46.35 -11.34 27.99
CA GLU A 193 45.51 -11.69 26.83
C GLU A 193 44.13 -11.00 26.85
N GLY A 194 43.54 -10.83 28.04
CA GLY A 194 42.27 -10.12 28.19
C GLY A 194 42.34 -8.63 27.83
N ARG A 195 43.50 -7.98 28.03
CA ARG A 195 43.69 -6.56 27.67
C ARG A 195 43.70 -6.36 26.16
N LEU A 196 44.32 -7.30 25.43
CA LEU A 196 44.40 -7.29 23.97
C LEU A 196 43.03 -7.58 23.33
N VAL A 197 42.29 -8.57 23.86
CA VAL A 197 40.93 -8.89 23.41
C VAL A 197 39.99 -7.71 23.66
N ARG A 198 40.05 -7.10 24.86
CA ARG A 198 39.23 -5.94 25.20
C ARG A 198 39.51 -4.76 24.28
N GLN A 199 40.77 -4.48 23.96
CA GLN A 199 41.15 -3.41 23.04
C GLN A 199 40.57 -3.62 21.64
N ALA A 200 40.73 -4.83 21.08
CA ALA A 200 40.19 -5.18 19.77
C ALA A 200 38.65 -5.05 19.74
N LEU A 201 37.98 -5.55 20.77
CA LEU A 201 36.54 -5.43 20.92
C LEU A 201 36.10 -3.97 21.01
N THR A 202 36.75 -3.14 21.83
CA THR A 202 36.39 -1.72 21.96
C THR A 202 36.55 -0.97 20.64
N GLU A 203 37.61 -1.24 19.88
CA GLU A 203 37.86 -0.57 18.60
C GLU A 203 36.82 -0.97 17.54
N SER A 204 36.48 -2.26 17.48
CA SER A 204 35.42 -2.77 16.59
C SER A 204 34.03 -2.27 17.00
N LEU A 205 33.74 -2.19 18.30
CA LEU A 205 32.46 -1.69 18.78
C LEU A 205 32.28 -0.21 18.47
N VAL A 206 33.32 0.62 18.67
CA VAL A 206 33.28 2.05 18.36
C VAL A 206 33.05 2.27 16.87
N LEU A 207 33.76 1.53 16.01
CA LEU A 207 33.57 1.62 14.56
C LEU A 207 32.17 1.15 14.14
N ALA A 208 31.68 0.05 14.70
CA ALA A 208 30.37 -0.49 14.36
C ALA A 208 29.23 0.42 14.83
N LEU A 209 29.31 0.96 16.04
CA LEU A 209 28.32 1.92 16.56
C LEU A 209 28.38 3.25 15.80
N GLY A 210 29.56 3.75 15.48
CA GLY A 210 29.72 4.95 14.65
C GLY A 210 29.16 4.77 13.24
N GLY A 211 29.42 3.62 12.63
CA GLY A 211 28.84 3.24 11.33
C GLY A 211 27.32 3.09 11.39
N GLY A 212 26.80 2.47 12.45
CA GLY A 212 25.36 2.36 12.69
C GLY A 212 24.68 3.73 12.83
N ALA A 213 25.27 4.64 13.62
CA ALA A 213 24.77 6.00 13.80
C ALA A 213 24.78 6.80 12.48
N LEU A 214 25.87 6.72 11.72
CA LEU A 214 25.96 7.31 10.37
C LEU A 214 24.93 6.70 9.41
N GLY A 215 24.72 5.39 9.47
CA GLY A 215 23.73 4.70 8.66
C GLY A 215 22.30 5.18 8.94
N VAL A 216 21.94 5.35 10.22
CA VAL A 216 20.66 5.94 10.63
C VAL A 216 20.51 7.36 10.10
N LEU A 217 21.56 8.19 10.23
CA LEU A 217 21.56 9.58 9.75
C LEU A 217 21.35 9.65 8.23
N VAL A 218 22.09 8.86 7.46
CA VAL A 218 21.95 8.79 6.00
C VAL A 218 20.57 8.27 5.61
N GLY A 219 20.08 7.23 6.29
CA GLY A 219 18.74 6.69 6.07
C GLY A 219 17.64 7.73 6.32
N TRP A 220 17.78 8.53 7.37
CA TRP A 220 16.86 9.64 7.68
C TRP A 220 16.86 10.70 6.58
N LEU A 221 18.04 11.15 6.14
CA LEU A 221 18.17 12.16 5.07
C LEU A 221 17.58 11.66 3.75
N LEU A 222 17.83 10.40 3.38
CA LEU A 222 17.28 9.78 2.17
C LEU A 222 15.76 9.65 2.25
N LEU A 223 15.22 9.28 3.42
CA LEU A 223 13.79 9.21 3.63
C LEU A 223 13.14 10.59 3.47
N GLU A 224 13.70 11.64 4.06
CA GLU A 224 13.19 13.00 3.88
C GLU A 224 13.25 13.45 2.42
N ALA A 225 14.36 13.19 1.73
CA ALA A 225 14.51 13.52 0.32
C ALA A 225 13.45 12.80 -0.53
N LEU A 226 13.21 11.51 -0.28
CA LEU A 226 12.20 10.72 -0.97
C LEU A 226 10.78 11.25 -0.72
N LEU A 227 10.44 11.59 0.53
CA LEU A 227 9.14 12.15 0.90
C LEU A 227 8.89 13.50 0.24
N ARG A 228 9.92 14.34 0.07
CA ARG A 228 9.82 15.62 -0.65
C ARG A 228 9.68 15.45 -2.16
N TRP A 229 10.26 14.39 -2.72
CA TRP A 229 10.29 14.16 -4.17
C TRP A 229 9.02 13.48 -4.70
N MET A 230 8.25 12.80 -3.85
CA MET A 230 7.00 12.15 -4.25
C MET A 230 5.89 13.17 -4.54
N PRO A 231 5.35 13.22 -5.77
CA PRO A 231 4.22 14.09 -6.09
C PRO A 231 2.93 13.57 -5.44
N GLY A 232 2.25 14.42 -4.68
CA GLY A 232 0.86 14.22 -4.24
C GLY A 232 0.63 13.11 -3.19
N GLY A 233 0.72 13.48 -1.91
CA GLY A 233 -0.10 12.92 -0.83
C GLY A 233 -0.19 11.40 -0.74
N VAL A 234 0.94 10.71 -0.52
CA VAL A 234 0.88 9.30 -0.07
C VAL A 234 0.08 9.27 1.23
N PRO A 235 -1.07 8.57 1.28
CA PRO A 235 -1.83 8.44 2.51
C PRO A 235 -0.92 7.81 3.56
N ARG A 236 -0.77 8.48 4.72
CA ARG A 236 0.18 8.12 5.79
C ARG A 236 1.66 8.43 5.54
N ALA A 237 2.02 9.30 4.61
CA ALA A 237 3.41 9.80 4.49
C ALA A 237 3.98 10.32 5.83
N ALA A 238 3.12 10.97 6.64
CA ALA A 238 3.47 11.48 7.96
C ALA A 238 3.76 10.40 9.01
N SER A 239 3.33 9.15 8.79
CA SER A 239 3.63 8.03 9.70
C SER A 239 4.79 7.16 9.20
N VAL A 240 5.40 7.49 8.05
CA VAL A 240 6.61 6.81 7.57
C VAL A 240 7.80 7.55 8.16
N GLY A 241 8.50 6.90 9.08
CA GLY A 241 9.62 7.49 9.80
C GLY A 241 10.56 6.42 10.33
N ILE A 242 11.69 6.86 10.90
CA ILE A 242 12.55 5.99 11.68
C ILE A 242 11.94 5.84 13.06
N ASP A 243 11.35 4.67 13.32
CA ASP A 243 10.75 4.34 14.60
C ASP A 243 11.77 3.73 15.59
N PRO A 244 11.43 3.64 16.90
CA PRO A 244 12.31 3.02 17.90
C PRO A 244 12.65 1.56 17.61
N GLY A 245 11.80 0.82 16.90
CA GLY A 245 12.06 -0.55 16.47
C GLY A 245 13.17 -0.63 15.43
N ILE A 246 13.19 0.28 14.45
CA ILE A 246 14.29 0.41 13.48
C ILE A 246 15.59 0.77 14.20
N LEU A 247 15.56 1.72 15.14
CA LEU A 247 16.73 2.10 15.94
C LEU A 247 17.27 0.92 16.77
N ALA A 248 16.39 0.18 17.44
CA ALA A 248 16.75 -1.01 18.21
C ALA A 248 17.34 -2.11 17.33
N PHE A 249 16.75 -2.33 16.15
CA PHE A 249 17.27 -3.29 15.16
C PHE A 249 18.65 -2.88 14.65
N THR A 250 18.83 -1.63 14.23
CA THR A 250 20.13 -1.13 13.75
C THR A 250 21.19 -1.17 14.84
N LEU A 251 20.84 -0.83 16.09
CA LEU A 251 21.72 -0.96 17.24
C LEU A 251 22.12 -2.43 17.47
N GLY A 252 21.14 -3.34 17.48
CA GLY A 252 21.36 -4.78 17.64
C GLY A 252 22.30 -5.34 16.56
N MET A 253 22.06 -4.99 15.30
CA MET A 253 22.93 -5.40 14.19
C MET A 253 24.33 -4.80 14.26
N SER A 254 24.46 -3.55 14.69
CA SER A 254 25.76 -2.88 14.88
C SER A 254 26.56 -3.55 16.00
N LEU A 255 25.91 -3.88 17.11
CA LEU A 255 26.54 -4.62 18.22
C LEU A 255 26.95 -6.02 17.78
N LEU A 256 26.05 -6.76 17.10
CA LEU A 256 26.33 -8.10 16.60
C LEU A 256 27.52 -8.07 15.62
N ALA A 257 27.55 -7.12 14.69
CA ALA A 257 28.67 -6.94 13.78
C ALA A 257 29.96 -6.62 14.54
N GLY A 258 29.94 -5.65 15.46
CA GLY A 258 31.10 -5.30 16.28
C GLY A 258 31.65 -6.47 17.11
N LEU A 259 30.77 -7.30 17.69
CA LEU A 259 31.13 -8.48 18.47
C LEU A 259 31.70 -9.60 17.61
N LEU A 260 30.97 -10.00 16.56
CA LEU A 260 31.38 -11.08 15.66
C LEU A 260 32.74 -10.76 15.03
N PHE A 261 32.87 -9.55 14.50
CA PHE A 261 34.05 -9.16 13.74
C PHE A 261 35.21 -8.64 14.61
N GLY A 262 34.94 -8.13 15.81
CA GLY A 262 35.97 -7.74 16.77
C GLY A 262 36.59 -8.90 17.55
N ALA A 263 35.82 -9.97 17.80
CA ALA A 263 36.31 -11.15 18.52
C ALA A 263 37.15 -12.11 17.65
N LEU A 264 36.85 -12.19 16.35
CA LEU A 264 37.48 -13.12 15.41
C LEU A 264 39.02 -13.01 15.34
N PRO A 265 39.65 -11.82 15.22
CA PRO A 265 41.11 -11.70 15.17
C PRO A 265 41.79 -12.11 16.47
N ALA A 266 41.17 -11.79 17.62
CA ALA A 266 41.72 -12.06 18.94
C ALA A 266 41.69 -13.57 19.28
N LEU A 267 40.61 -14.26 18.89
CA LEU A 267 40.49 -15.71 19.04
C LEU A 267 41.43 -16.47 18.10
N LYS A 268 41.63 -15.99 16.87
CA LYS A 268 42.56 -16.60 15.90
C LYS A 268 44.02 -16.44 16.34
N ALA A 269 44.40 -15.27 16.87
CA ALA A 269 45.72 -15.03 17.44
C ALA A 269 46.03 -15.94 18.66
N ARG A 270 45.02 -16.27 19.48
CA ARG A 270 45.14 -17.28 20.55
C ARG A 270 45.43 -18.68 20.00
N ARG A 271 44.67 -19.11 18.99
CA ARG A 271 44.81 -20.44 18.37
C ARG A 271 46.16 -20.62 17.69
N ASP A 272 46.61 -19.61 16.96
CA ASP A 272 47.90 -19.65 16.26
C ASP A 272 49.08 -19.68 17.24
N ALA A 273 49.00 -18.94 18.37
CA ALA A 273 50.05 -18.95 19.40
C ALA A 273 50.21 -20.31 20.11
N ILE A 274 49.16 -21.13 20.17
CA ILE A 274 49.19 -22.49 20.73
C ILE A 274 49.70 -23.50 19.68
N GLY A 275 49.44 -23.24 18.38
CA GLY A 275 49.84 -24.13 17.28
C GLY A 275 51.23 -23.87 16.68
N SER A 276 51.81 -22.69 16.84
CA SER A 276 53.05 -22.30 16.13
C SER A 276 54.30 -22.40 16.99
N ARG A 277 54.79 -23.62 17.24
CA ARG A 277 56.24 -23.88 17.41
C ARG A 277 56.91 -24.45 16.15
N LEU A 278 56.17 -24.86 15.11
CA LEU A 278 56.77 -25.33 13.86
C LEU A 278 55.90 -25.02 12.63
N ARG A 279 56.18 -23.88 11.97
CA ARG A 279 56.26 -23.71 10.50
C ARG A 279 56.06 -22.26 10.13
N ARG A 280 57.19 -21.59 9.96
CA ARG A 280 57.32 -20.37 9.17
C ARG A 280 57.28 -20.80 7.70
N ARG A 281 56.16 -20.61 7.01
CA ARG A 281 56.12 -20.66 5.53
C ARG A 281 55.20 -19.54 5.01
N GLY A 282 55.81 -18.63 4.24
CA GLY A 282 55.21 -17.42 3.68
C GLY A 282 54.14 -17.69 2.61
N GLY A 283 52.93 -18.04 3.04
CA GLY A 283 51.74 -17.86 2.24
C GLY A 283 51.13 -16.50 2.55
N SER A 284 51.01 -15.60 1.57
CA SER A 284 50.11 -14.46 1.74
C SER A 284 48.72 -15.03 1.97
N GLU A 285 48.22 -14.94 3.21
CA GLU A 285 46.84 -15.32 3.55
C GLU A 285 45.91 -14.28 2.91
N ARG A 286 45.71 -14.42 1.59
CA ARG A 286 44.62 -13.78 0.85
C ARG A 286 43.30 -14.15 1.50
N ALA A 287 42.31 -13.26 1.43
CA ALA A 287 40.95 -13.53 1.87
C ALA A 287 40.50 -14.91 1.38
N SER A 288 39.83 -15.68 2.24
CA SER A 288 39.45 -17.07 1.93
C SER A 288 38.73 -17.09 0.57
N PRO A 289 39.19 -17.87 -0.43
CA PRO A 289 38.53 -17.95 -1.73
C PRO A 289 37.03 -18.27 -1.60
N ALA A 290 36.64 -18.99 -0.54
CA ALA A 290 35.25 -19.29 -0.21
C ALA A 290 34.43 -18.05 0.20
N LEU A 291 35.01 -17.09 0.92
CA LEU A 291 34.33 -15.84 1.30
C LEU A 291 34.12 -14.95 0.08
N ILE A 292 35.12 -14.86 -0.79
CA ILE A 292 35.02 -14.13 -2.06
C ILE A 292 33.96 -14.78 -2.97
N ALA A 293 33.97 -16.12 -3.08
CA ALA A 293 32.96 -16.84 -3.85
C ALA A 293 31.54 -16.64 -3.28
N ALA A 294 31.38 -16.65 -1.95
CA ALA A 294 30.11 -16.37 -1.30
C ALA A 294 29.64 -14.92 -1.53
N GLU A 295 30.55 -13.95 -1.47
CA GLU A 295 30.26 -12.54 -1.77
C GLU A 295 29.77 -12.37 -3.21
N ILE A 296 30.50 -12.95 -4.18
CA ILE A 296 30.12 -12.91 -5.60
C ILE A 296 28.76 -13.60 -5.81
N ALA A 297 28.53 -14.75 -5.17
CA ALA A 297 27.25 -15.45 -5.29
C ALA A 297 26.08 -14.61 -4.74
N MET A 298 26.24 -13.98 -3.56
CA MET A 298 25.22 -13.10 -3.00
C MET A 298 24.97 -11.86 -3.87
N ALA A 299 26.03 -11.26 -4.40
CA ALA A 299 25.92 -10.11 -5.32
C ALA A 299 25.17 -10.49 -6.60
N VAL A 300 25.45 -11.67 -7.18
CA VAL A 300 24.74 -12.18 -8.36
C VAL A 300 23.27 -12.48 -8.03
N ILE A 301 22.97 -13.06 -6.87
CA ILE A 301 21.58 -13.30 -6.42
C ILE A 301 20.82 -11.97 -6.29
N LEU A 302 21.42 -10.99 -5.62
CA LEU A 302 20.83 -9.66 -5.46
C LEU A 302 20.58 -8.96 -6.80
N LEU A 303 21.58 -8.97 -7.68
CA LEU A 303 21.48 -8.35 -9.00
C LEU A 303 20.41 -9.03 -9.86
N SER A 304 20.35 -10.37 -9.80
CA SER A 304 19.34 -11.16 -10.51
C SER A 304 17.93 -10.90 -9.97
N ALA A 305 17.77 -10.85 -8.64
CA ALA A 305 16.49 -10.56 -8.00
C ALA A 305 16.02 -9.13 -8.31
N ALA A 306 16.92 -8.13 -8.25
CA ALA A 306 16.63 -6.75 -8.62
C ALA A 306 16.24 -6.65 -10.10
N GLY A 307 17.03 -7.26 -10.99
CA GLY A 307 16.75 -7.29 -12.43
C GLY A 307 15.43 -7.98 -12.77
N LEU A 308 15.12 -9.12 -12.13
CA LEU A 308 13.84 -9.81 -12.30
C LEU A 308 12.68 -8.98 -11.75
N THR A 309 12.87 -8.28 -10.63
CA THR A 309 11.82 -7.40 -10.06
C THR A 309 11.55 -6.24 -11.00
N VAL A 310 12.59 -5.57 -11.52
CA VAL A 310 12.45 -4.51 -12.52
C VAL A 310 11.79 -5.06 -13.79
N ARG A 311 12.19 -6.24 -14.26
CA ARG A 311 11.58 -6.90 -15.42
C ARG A 311 10.10 -7.25 -15.19
N SER A 312 9.76 -7.79 -14.03
CA SER A 312 8.37 -8.13 -13.68
C SER A 312 7.53 -6.88 -13.53
N PHE A 313 8.06 -5.84 -12.89
CA PHE A 313 7.39 -4.55 -12.76
C PHE A 313 7.17 -3.90 -14.12
N THR A 314 8.20 -3.89 -14.99
CA THR A 314 8.07 -3.37 -16.35
C THR A 314 7.09 -4.20 -17.17
N ALA A 315 7.13 -5.54 -17.09
CA ALA A 315 6.17 -6.41 -17.78
C ALA A 315 4.72 -6.23 -17.29
N LEU A 316 4.52 -6.03 -15.98
CA LEU A 316 3.19 -5.74 -15.41
C LEU A 316 2.73 -4.34 -15.80
N SER A 317 3.63 -3.36 -15.83
CA SER A 317 3.32 -1.97 -16.18
C SER A 317 3.17 -1.78 -17.69
N SER A 318 3.77 -2.66 -18.50
CA SER A 318 3.68 -2.66 -19.97
C SER A 318 2.58 -3.57 -20.50
N ARG A 319 1.84 -4.27 -19.62
CA ARG A 319 0.62 -4.95 -20.07
C ARG A 319 -0.34 -3.89 -20.54
N GLU A 320 -0.60 -3.89 -21.83
CA GLU A 320 -1.55 -2.99 -22.46
C GLU A 320 -2.91 -3.20 -21.79
N PRO A 321 -3.45 -2.18 -21.11
CA PRO A 321 -4.73 -2.29 -20.41
C PRO A 321 -5.94 -2.38 -21.37
N GLY A 322 -5.69 -2.49 -22.67
CA GLY A 322 -6.71 -2.41 -23.72
C GLY A 322 -7.24 -0.99 -23.95
N ILE A 323 -6.56 0.03 -23.39
CA ILE A 323 -6.85 1.46 -23.55
C ILE A 323 -5.55 2.24 -23.81
N GLU A 324 -5.64 3.31 -24.59
CA GLU A 324 -4.56 4.25 -24.80
C GLU A 324 -4.46 5.21 -23.61
N THR A 325 -3.25 5.36 -23.07
CA THR A 325 -2.98 6.23 -21.91
C THR A 325 -2.13 7.44 -22.27
N ARG A 326 -1.45 7.43 -23.43
CA ARG A 326 -0.64 8.55 -23.89
C ARG A 326 -1.54 9.62 -24.48
N HIS A 327 -1.25 10.88 -24.15
CA HIS A 327 -2.02 12.05 -24.61
C HIS A 327 -3.51 12.04 -24.21
N LEU A 328 -3.87 11.28 -23.16
CA LEU A 328 -5.22 11.25 -22.62
C LEU A 328 -5.31 12.13 -21.36
N ALA A 329 -6.23 13.08 -21.36
CA ALA A 329 -6.55 13.88 -20.18
C ALA A 329 -7.90 13.42 -19.61
N ALA A 330 -7.91 13.05 -18.33
CA ALA A 330 -9.12 12.65 -17.63
C ALA A 330 -9.52 13.71 -16.59
N ALA A 331 -10.81 14.02 -16.53
CA ALA A 331 -11.38 14.90 -15.52
C ALA A 331 -12.66 14.27 -14.97
N ARG A 332 -12.88 14.42 -13.66
CA ARG A 332 -14.12 13.99 -13.00
C ARG A 332 -15.05 15.18 -12.85
N ILE A 333 -16.30 14.99 -13.22
CA ILE A 333 -17.36 15.98 -13.07
C ILE A 333 -18.47 15.33 -12.27
N SER A 334 -18.87 15.97 -11.17
CA SER A 334 -20.09 15.63 -10.45
C SER A 334 -21.16 16.64 -10.81
N ILE A 335 -22.34 16.17 -11.18
CA ILE A 335 -23.52 17.02 -11.33
C ILE A 335 -24.42 16.71 -10.15
N PRO A 336 -24.92 17.74 -9.44
CA PRO A 336 -25.95 17.59 -8.44
C PRO A 336 -27.10 16.66 -8.88
N ASN A 337 -27.52 15.75 -8.01
CA ASN A 337 -28.59 14.80 -8.28
C ASN A 337 -30.00 15.42 -8.26
N ASP A 338 -30.13 16.70 -7.90
CA ASP A 338 -31.38 17.47 -7.89
C ASP A 338 -31.88 17.85 -9.30
N ARG A 339 -31.09 17.58 -10.34
CA ARG A 339 -31.40 17.90 -11.73
C ARG A 339 -32.20 16.78 -12.42
N PRO A 340 -33.27 17.10 -13.17
CA PRO A 340 -33.98 16.12 -14.00
C PRO A 340 -33.03 15.39 -14.95
N SER A 341 -33.30 14.11 -15.24
CA SER A 341 -32.47 13.29 -16.13
C SER A 341 -32.25 13.97 -17.49
N GLY A 342 -33.30 14.53 -18.10
CA GLY A 342 -33.20 15.22 -19.40
C GLY A 342 -32.22 16.40 -19.39
N GLU A 343 -32.18 17.19 -18.32
CA GLU A 343 -31.22 18.29 -18.17
C GLU A 343 -29.78 17.79 -18.05
N ARG A 344 -29.56 16.72 -17.28
CA ARG A 344 -28.25 16.09 -17.12
C ARG A 344 -27.72 15.56 -18.46
N HIS A 345 -28.55 14.85 -19.23
CA HIS A 345 -28.17 14.38 -20.57
C HIS A 345 -27.89 15.54 -21.53
N ALA A 346 -28.70 16.61 -21.49
CA ALA A 346 -28.46 17.80 -22.30
C ALA A 346 -27.14 18.51 -21.92
N PHE A 347 -26.81 18.56 -20.63
CA PHE A 347 -25.53 19.09 -20.15
C PHE A 347 -24.35 18.28 -20.69
N TYR A 348 -24.35 16.96 -20.52
CA TYR A 348 -23.25 16.10 -21.00
C TYR A 348 -23.07 16.22 -22.52
N ARG A 349 -24.15 16.25 -23.30
CA ARG A 349 -24.08 16.48 -24.75
C ARG A 349 -23.46 17.82 -25.11
N ARG A 350 -23.83 18.91 -24.44
CA ARG A 350 -23.23 20.24 -24.65
C ARG A 350 -21.77 20.27 -24.25
N LEU A 351 -21.42 19.59 -23.16
CA LEU A 351 -20.06 19.50 -22.67
C LEU A 351 -19.16 18.79 -23.69
N GLU A 352 -19.55 17.60 -24.15
CA GLU A 352 -18.80 16.87 -25.19
C GLU A 352 -18.64 17.71 -26.46
N ALA A 353 -19.72 18.33 -26.94
CA ALA A 353 -19.68 19.16 -28.14
C ALA A 353 -18.77 20.39 -28.00
N ARG A 354 -18.64 20.95 -26.79
CA ARG A 354 -17.77 22.10 -26.52
C ARG A 354 -16.31 21.66 -26.38
N LEU A 355 -16.05 20.55 -25.70
CA LEU A 355 -14.71 19.99 -25.55
C LEU A 355 -14.13 19.55 -26.89
N ALA A 356 -14.94 18.93 -27.76
CA ALA A 356 -14.53 18.48 -29.08
C ALA A 356 -14.14 19.64 -30.03
N ARG A 357 -14.52 20.88 -29.71
CA ARG A 357 -14.15 22.09 -30.50
C ARG A 357 -12.89 22.77 -29.99
N LEU A 358 -12.32 22.32 -28.88
CA LEU A 358 -11.11 22.94 -28.34
C LEU A 358 -9.90 22.62 -29.24
N PRO A 359 -9.03 23.59 -29.52
CA PRO A 359 -7.79 23.33 -30.27
C PRO A 359 -6.95 22.26 -29.57
N GLY A 360 -6.48 21.26 -30.33
CA GLY A 360 -5.66 20.16 -29.81
C GLY A 360 -6.44 18.97 -29.23
N VAL A 361 -7.78 19.04 -29.14
CA VAL A 361 -8.61 17.88 -28.77
C VAL A 361 -8.91 17.05 -30.02
N ARG A 362 -8.52 15.78 -29.99
CA ARG A 362 -8.76 14.83 -31.10
C ARG A 362 -10.15 14.19 -30.99
N SER A 363 -10.52 13.72 -29.81
CA SER A 363 -11.78 13.04 -29.52
C SER A 363 -12.15 13.25 -28.05
N VAL A 364 -13.44 13.10 -27.74
CA VAL A 364 -13.99 13.24 -26.40
C VAL A 364 -14.91 12.07 -26.11
N GLY A 365 -14.76 11.50 -24.93
CA GLY A 365 -15.61 10.44 -24.41
C GLY A 365 -15.97 10.69 -22.96
N LEU A 366 -17.17 10.26 -22.57
CA LEU A 366 -17.61 10.24 -21.19
C LEU A 366 -17.68 8.80 -20.71
N VAL A 367 -17.37 8.58 -19.43
CA VAL A 367 -17.50 7.28 -18.77
C VAL A 367 -17.91 7.47 -17.31
N SER A 368 -18.77 6.59 -16.79
CA SER A 368 -19.24 6.63 -15.40
C SER A 368 -18.16 6.28 -14.36
N SER A 369 -17.16 5.50 -14.74
CA SER A 369 -16.01 5.14 -13.89
C SER A 369 -14.77 4.95 -14.75
N LEU A 370 -13.62 5.47 -14.34
CA LEU A 370 -12.39 5.24 -15.09
C LEU A 370 -11.97 3.76 -14.98
N PRO A 371 -11.63 3.10 -16.10
CA PRO A 371 -11.11 1.74 -16.08
C PRO A 371 -9.83 1.66 -15.23
N VAL A 372 -9.63 0.51 -14.55
CA VAL A 372 -8.46 0.21 -13.69
C VAL A 372 -8.37 1.03 -12.40
N VAL A 373 -8.84 2.28 -12.39
CA VAL A 373 -8.70 3.23 -11.27
C VAL A 373 -9.92 3.19 -10.35
N ASP A 374 -11.12 3.23 -10.92
CA ASP A 374 -12.34 3.39 -10.14
C ASP A 374 -13.00 2.05 -9.82
N PHE A 375 -13.82 2.06 -8.77
CA PHE A 375 -14.73 0.97 -8.51
C PHE A 375 -15.82 0.98 -9.59
N THR A 376 -15.94 -0.13 -10.32
CA THR A 376 -17.02 -0.33 -11.29
C THR A 376 -18.09 -1.25 -10.67
N PRO A 377 -19.35 -0.78 -10.57
CA PRO A 377 -20.43 -1.57 -10.00
C PRO A 377 -20.74 -2.79 -10.87
N GLY A 378 -21.22 -3.85 -10.21
CA GLY A 378 -21.80 -5.02 -10.88
C GLY A 378 -23.30 -4.84 -11.08
N ALA A 379 -23.83 -5.38 -12.18
CA ALA A 379 -25.26 -5.51 -12.42
C ALA A 379 -25.57 -6.88 -13.02
N TRP A 380 -26.78 -7.36 -12.78
CA TRP A 380 -27.32 -8.49 -13.52
C TRP A 380 -27.59 -8.09 -14.97
N VAL A 381 -27.24 -8.99 -15.88
CA VAL A 381 -27.50 -8.83 -17.31
C VAL A 381 -28.84 -9.51 -17.61
N ASN A 382 -29.78 -8.74 -18.16
CA ASN A 382 -31.03 -9.28 -18.65
C ASN A 382 -30.92 -9.46 -20.17
N GLU A 383 -30.89 -10.71 -20.62
CA GLU A 383 -30.85 -11.03 -22.05
C GLU A 383 -32.26 -10.99 -22.65
N PRO A 384 -32.53 -10.19 -23.70
CA PRO A 384 -33.85 -10.12 -24.31
C PRO A 384 -34.32 -11.49 -24.80
N GLY A 385 -35.51 -11.92 -24.35
CA GLY A 385 -36.10 -13.20 -24.74
C GLY A 385 -35.58 -14.42 -23.97
N VAL A 386 -34.66 -14.24 -23.02
CA VAL A 386 -34.18 -15.32 -22.13
C VAL A 386 -34.80 -15.13 -20.75
N THR A 387 -35.50 -16.15 -20.26
CA THR A 387 -35.93 -16.22 -18.86
C THR A 387 -34.93 -17.06 -18.12
N HIS A 388 -34.17 -16.45 -17.23
CA HIS A 388 -33.28 -17.17 -16.32
C HIS A 388 -34.12 -17.70 -15.15
N GLU A 389 -34.22 -19.02 -15.02
CA GLU A 389 -34.84 -19.69 -13.86
C GLU A 389 -33.78 -19.95 -12.78
N GLY A 390 -34.15 -19.83 -11.50
CA GLY A 390 -33.30 -20.27 -10.39
C GLY A 390 -32.02 -19.45 -10.19
N GLY A 391 -32.02 -18.19 -10.64
CA GLY A 391 -30.92 -17.24 -10.45
C GLY A 391 -29.62 -17.56 -11.21
N ASP A 392 -29.68 -18.32 -12.31
CA ASP A 392 -28.60 -18.44 -13.30
C ASP A 392 -28.49 -17.19 -14.20
N ARG A 393 -28.62 -16.01 -13.60
CA ARG A 393 -28.50 -14.73 -14.30
C ARG A 393 -27.03 -14.37 -14.40
N PRO A 394 -26.50 -14.06 -15.58
CA PRO A 394 -25.14 -13.56 -15.69
C PRO A 394 -25.04 -12.20 -14.99
N SER A 395 -23.97 -11.98 -14.23
CA SER A 395 -23.61 -10.64 -13.73
C SER A 395 -22.38 -10.14 -14.44
N ALA A 396 -22.35 -8.84 -14.71
CA ALA A 396 -21.21 -8.16 -15.29
C ALA A 396 -20.97 -6.83 -14.58
N LYS A 397 -19.70 -6.42 -14.54
CA LYS A 397 -19.40 -5.02 -14.24
C LYS A 397 -19.87 -4.16 -15.41
N TYR A 398 -20.56 -3.07 -15.12
CA TYR A 398 -21.09 -2.19 -16.16
C TYR A 398 -20.48 -0.79 -16.04
N GLN A 399 -20.26 -0.18 -17.20
CA GLN A 399 -19.86 1.23 -17.33
C GLN A 399 -20.81 1.88 -18.32
N VAL A 400 -21.30 3.07 -17.98
CA VAL A 400 -22.05 3.90 -18.90
C VAL A 400 -21.04 4.76 -19.64
N VAL A 401 -21.01 4.66 -20.96
CA VAL A 401 -20.06 5.34 -21.83
C VAL A 401 -20.80 6.13 -22.89
N SER A 402 -20.23 7.24 -23.34
CA SER A 402 -20.71 7.89 -24.56
C SER A 402 -20.15 7.21 -25.81
N PRO A 403 -20.78 7.35 -26.98
CA PRO A 403 -20.29 6.75 -28.22
C PRO A 403 -18.83 7.09 -28.57
N GLY A 404 -18.38 8.30 -28.20
CA GLY A 404 -17.01 8.77 -28.43
C GLY A 404 -15.97 8.17 -27.48
N TYR A 405 -16.39 7.45 -26.44
CA TYR A 405 -15.49 6.84 -25.46
C TYR A 405 -14.51 5.86 -26.08
N PHE A 406 -14.99 4.95 -26.93
CA PHE A 406 -14.13 3.90 -27.50
C PHE A 406 -13.02 4.48 -28.37
N GLU A 407 -13.32 5.49 -29.19
CA GLU A 407 -12.31 6.22 -29.99
C GLU A 407 -11.35 6.99 -29.08
N THR A 408 -11.87 7.67 -28.06
CA THR A 408 -11.06 8.48 -27.12
C THR A 408 -10.11 7.62 -26.30
N ALA A 409 -10.60 6.48 -25.82
CA ALA A 409 -9.83 5.52 -25.04
C ALA A 409 -9.00 4.57 -25.93
N GLY A 410 -9.07 4.67 -27.26
CA GLY A 410 -8.31 3.81 -28.18
C GLY A 410 -8.69 2.32 -28.08
N VAL A 411 -9.94 2.01 -27.71
CA VAL A 411 -10.42 0.63 -27.55
C VAL A 411 -10.71 0.04 -28.93
N GLU A 412 -10.04 -1.05 -29.27
CA GLU A 412 -10.24 -1.76 -30.53
C GLU A 412 -11.44 -2.73 -30.46
N LEU A 413 -12.32 -2.65 -31.47
CA LEU A 413 -13.45 -3.56 -31.62
C LEU A 413 -13.00 -4.87 -32.28
N LEU A 414 -12.96 -5.95 -31.51
CA LEU A 414 -12.60 -7.28 -32.05
C LEU A 414 -13.75 -7.94 -32.84
N ARG A 415 -15.00 -7.72 -32.44
CA ARG A 415 -16.19 -8.30 -33.08
C ARG A 415 -17.45 -7.48 -32.75
N GLY A 416 -18.35 -7.34 -33.72
CA GLY A 416 -19.68 -6.72 -33.51
C GLY A 416 -19.74 -5.28 -34.03
N ARG A 417 -20.37 -4.39 -33.25
CA ARG A 417 -20.46 -2.94 -33.53
C ARG A 417 -20.28 -2.14 -32.24
N LEU A 418 -19.79 -0.91 -32.35
CA LEU A 418 -19.73 0.03 -31.23
C LEU A 418 -21.11 0.62 -30.91
N LEU A 419 -21.22 1.19 -29.71
CA LEU A 419 -22.41 1.93 -29.30
C LEU A 419 -22.54 3.24 -30.09
N THR A 420 -23.76 3.53 -30.50
CA THR A 420 -24.14 4.74 -31.21
C THR A 420 -25.08 5.58 -30.35
N ARG A 421 -25.47 6.77 -30.84
CA ARG A 421 -26.42 7.62 -30.13
C ARG A 421 -27.82 7.03 -30.05
N ASP A 422 -28.16 6.12 -30.96
CA ASP A 422 -29.47 5.50 -31.05
C ASP A 422 -29.61 4.29 -30.10
N ASP A 423 -28.50 3.85 -29.49
CA ASP A 423 -28.48 2.78 -28.48
C ASP A 423 -28.68 3.30 -27.05
N GLY A 424 -28.70 4.62 -26.85
CA GLY A 424 -28.95 5.25 -25.55
C GLY A 424 -30.45 5.39 -25.25
N VAL A 425 -30.79 5.42 -23.96
CA VAL A 425 -32.14 5.76 -23.46
C VAL A 425 -32.22 7.24 -23.12
#